data_AF-A0A3E0P4B5-F1
#
_entry.id   AF-A0A3E0P4B5-F1
#
_cell.length_a   1.000
_cell.length_b   1.000
_cell.length_c   1.000
_cell.angle_alpha   90.00
_cell.angle_beta   90.00
_cell.angle_gamma   90.00
#
_symmetry.space_group_name_H-M   'P 1'
#
loop_
_entity.id
_entity.type
_entity.pdbx_description
1 polymer ?
#
loop_
_entity_poly.entity_id
_entity_poly.type
_entity_poly.pdbx_seq_one_letter_code
_entity_poly.pdbx_strand_id
1 'polypeptide(L)'
;MVALCGPAPLKFPQQAWLLLLVIATLAGSPRLVAAAAPVSPGAFDAQLAAGEFSAALAAAQQVPAGARRDAYLARLAEAQARAGAADAAFHTLAHVSEDRSRSEAITATRRALPASAGGGAQADFDSLIDLITTTVRPQSWDEVGGPGSVSPFQNGVYVDAHGVLRRVVAPQQAKGLAVARLTAIRAQERGNPGGADPRLYSPLRKISLTRLEKHVQLTLAAGRMPDEEMQN
;
A
#
# COMPACT_ATOMS: atom_id res chain seq x y z
N MET A 1 -32.87 36.08 -83.60
CA MET A 1 -34.07 35.34 -84.02
C MET A 1 -33.95 33.91 -83.47
N VAL A 2 -34.93 33.47 -82.68
CA VAL A 2 -35.34 32.07 -82.43
C VAL A 2 -34.35 31.18 -81.64
N ALA A 3 -34.55 31.02 -80.33
CA ALA A 3 -35.34 29.98 -79.61
C ALA A 3 -34.53 28.68 -79.38
N LEU A 4 -34.05 28.42 -78.15
CA LEU A 4 -34.74 27.71 -77.04
C LEU A 4 -35.14 26.26 -77.39
N CYS A 5 -34.27 25.32 -77.02
CA CYS A 5 -34.64 23.93 -76.74
C CYS A 5 -34.25 23.65 -75.29
N GLY A 6 -35.22 23.64 -74.38
CA GLY A 6 -35.03 23.27 -72.98
C GLY A 6 -35.29 21.78 -72.75
N PRO A 7 -34.50 21.07 -71.93
CA PRO A 7 -34.89 19.76 -71.41
C PRO A 7 -35.77 19.88 -70.16
N ALA A 8 -36.72 18.95 -70.07
CA ALA A 8 -37.73 18.81 -69.02
C ALA A 8 -37.16 18.56 -67.61
N PRO A 9 -37.92 18.89 -66.54
CA PRO A 9 -37.44 18.79 -65.16
C PRO A 9 -37.48 17.36 -64.61
N LEU A 10 -36.35 16.89 -64.10
CA LEU A 10 -36.25 15.68 -63.28
C LEU A 10 -36.81 15.97 -61.88
N LYS A 11 -37.89 15.27 -61.51
CA LYS A 11 -38.51 15.29 -60.18
C LYS A 11 -37.67 14.46 -59.21
N PHE A 12 -37.02 15.10 -58.24
CA PHE A 12 -36.33 14.41 -57.14
C PHE A 12 -37.24 14.36 -55.90
N PRO A 13 -37.46 13.17 -55.29
CA PRO A 13 -38.36 13.02 -54.14
C PRO A 13 -37.74 13.60 -52.86
N GLN A 14 -38.55 14.32 -52.08
CA GLN A 14 -38.21 15.04 -50.84
C GLN A 14 -37.70 14.18 -49.67
N GLN A 15 -37.42 12.90 -49.87
CA GLN A 15 -37.06 11.96 -48.78
C GLN A 15 -35.55 11.76 -48.58
N ALA A 16 -34.69 12.37 -49.42
CA ALA A 16 -33.24 12.23 -49.32
C ALA A 16 -32.57 13.14 -48.27
N TRP A 17 -33.27 14.15 -47.74
CA TRP A 17 -32.67 15.15 -46.84
C TRP A 17 -32.69 14.77 -45.35
N LEU A 18 -33.50 13.79 -44.95
CA LEU A 18 -33.62 13.40 -43.53
C LEU A 18 -32.57 12.37 -43.07
N LEU A 19 -31.94 11.65 -43.99
CA LEU A 19 -30.95 10.61 -43.64
C LEU A 19 -29.51 11.15 -43.46
N LEU A 20 -29.19 12.34 -43.96
CA LEU A 20 -27.86 12.96 -43.77
C LEU A 20 -27.70 13.70 -42.43
N LEU A 21 -28.80 14.08 -41.77
CA LEU A 21 -28.75 14.74 -40.46
C LEU A 21 -28.57 13.78 -39.28
N VAL A 22 -28.82 12.47 -39.46
CA VAL A 22 -28.64 11.45 -38.40
C VAL A 22 -27.23 10.84 -38.41
N ILE A 23 -26.51 10.90 -39.54
CA ILE A 23 -25.15 10.34 -39.64
C ILE A 23 -24.06 11.39 -39.34
N ALA A 24 -24.39 12.69 -39.39
CA ALA A 24 -23.46 13.78 -39.06
C ALA A 24 -23.27 14.03 -37.54
N THR A 25 -24.04 13.36 -36.67
CA THR A 25 -23.85 13.44 -35.20
C THR A 25 -22.88 12.40 -34.64
N LEU A 26 -22.31 11.54 -35.49
CA LEU A 26 -21.26 10.56 -35.12
C LEU A 26 -19.85 11.02 -35.52
N ALA A 27 -19.68 12.26 -35.97
CA ALA A 27 -18.37 12.87 -36.21
C ALA A 27 -17.89 13.58 -34.94
N GLY A 28 -17.15 12.82 -34.12
CA GLY A 28 -16.13 13.29 -33.18
C GLY A 28 -16.33 14.67 -32.56
N SER A 29 -17.06 14.74 -31.44
CA SER A 29 -16.84 15.81 -30.48
C SER A 29 -15.36 15.81 -30.12
N PRO A 30 -14.61 16.91 -30.32
CA PRO A 30 -13.27 16.99 -29.79
C PRO A 30 -13.41 16.81 -28.28
N ARG A 31 -12.83 15.75 -27.72
CA ARG A 31 -12.59 15.66 -26.29
C ARG A 31 -11.67 16.84 -25.98
N LEU A 32 -12.27 17.97 -25.64
CA LEU A 32 -11.61 19.00 -24.86
C LEU A 32 -11.10 18.26 -23.63
N VAL A 33 -9.81 17.98 -23.62
CA VAL A 33 -9.08 17.65 -22.41
C VAL A 33 -9.34 18.84 -21.51
N ALA A 34 -10.33 18.71 -20.63
CA ALA A 34 -10.52 19.66 -19.56
C ALA A 34 -9.19 19.65 -18.82
N ALA A 35 -8.45 20.75 -18.92
CA ALA A 35 -7.34 21.02 -18.03
C ALA A 35 -7.87 20.75 -16.63
N ALA A 36 -7.29 19.76 -15.94
CA ALA A 36 -7.75 19.33 -14.63
C ALA A 36 -7.89 20.58 -13.77
N ALA A 37 -9.13 20.89 -13.39
CA ALA A 37 -9.41 21.98 -12.47
C ALA A 37 -8.53 21.80 -11.23
N PRO A 38 -8.04 22.88 -10.62
CA PRO A 38 -7.25 22.78 -9.39
C PRO A 38 -8.00 21.89 -8.41
N VAL A 39 -7.29 20.91 -7.83
CA VAL A 39 -7.84 19.93 -6.89
C VAL A 39 -8.69 20.68 -5.87
N SER A 40 -10.00 20.58 -6.05
CA SER A 40 -10.95 21.22 -5.15
C SER A 40 -11.10 20.29 -3.96
N PRO A 41 -10.90 20.77 -2.72
CA PRO A 41 -10.98 19.90 -1.54
C PRO A 41 -12.26 19.06 -1.50
N GLY A 42 -13.41 19.66 -1.87
CA GLY A 42 -14.69 18.95 -1.93
C GLY A 42 -14.78 17.88 -3.01
N ALA A 43 -14.07 18.03 -4.14
CA ALA A 43 -14.04 17.00 -5.19
C ALA A 43 -13.22 15.78 -4.75
N PHE A 44 -12.10 16.02 -4.07
CA PHE A 44 -11.30 14.95 -3.47
C PHE A 44 -12.08 14.21 -2.37
N ASP A 45 -12.79 14.95 -1.52
CA ASP A 45 -13.62 14.35 -0.47
C ASP A 45 -14.75 13.48 -1.04
N ALA A 46 -15.38 13.93 -2.13
CA ALA A 46 -16.38 13.16 -2.86
C ALA A 46 -15.79 11.87 -3.45
N GLN A 47 -14.59 11.93 -4.06
CA GLN A 47 -13.89 10.76 -4.60
C GLN A 47 -13.55 9.74 -3.51
N LEU A 48 -13.08 10.20 -2.35
CA LEU A 48 -12.82 9.31 -1.22
C LEU A 48 -14.10 8.64 -0.70
N ALA A 49 -15.20 9.39 -0.60
CA ALA A 49 -16.49 8.85 -0.17
C ALA A 49 -17.08 7.85 -1.18
N ALA A 50 -16.85 8.06 -2.47
CA ALA A 50 -17.25 7.16 -3.55
C ALA A 50 -16.33 5.93 -3.70
N GLY A 51 -15.19 5.88 -3.00
CA GLY A 51 -14.19 4.81 -3.15
C GLY A 51 -13.34 4.91 -4.42
N GLU A 52 -13.36 6.05 -5.11
CA GLU A 52 -12.60 6.30 -6.34
C GLU A 52 -11.13 6.64 -6.03
N PHE A 53 -10.40 5.68 -5.47
CA PHE A 53 -9.05 5.90 -4.96
C PHE A 53 -8.01 6.24 -6.04
N SER A 54 -8.21 5.79 -7.28
CA SER A 54 -7.34 6.12 -8.41
C SER A 54 -7.46 7.59 -8.81
N ALA A 55 -8.69 8.11 -8.91
CA ALA A 55 -8.95 9.52 -9.18
C ALA A 55 -8.43 10.41 -8.05
N ALA A 56 -8.65 10.00 -6.79
CA ALA A 56 -8.13 10.69 -5.62
C ALA A 56 -6.59 10.73 -5.58
N LEU A 57 -5.90 9.63 -5.96
CA LEU A 57 -4.44 9.61 -6.06
C LEU A 57 -3.93 10.57 -7.15
N ALA A 58 -4.56 10.55 -8.33
CA ALA A 58 -4.22 11.45 -9.42
C ALA A 58 -4.39 12.93 -9.01
N ALA A 59 -5.47 13.24 -8.30
CA ALA A 59 -5.68 14.56 -7.72
C ALA A 59 -4.56 14.92 -6.72
N ALA A 60 -4.23 14.04 -5.77
CA ALA A 60 -3.15 14.29 -4.82
C ALA A 60 -1.80 14.58 -5.50
N GLN A 61 -1.47 13.87 -6.59
CA GLN A 61 -0.22 14.07 -7.34
C GLN A 61 -0.14 15.41 -8.07
N GLN A 62 -1.26 16.02 -8.44
CA GLN A 62 -1.32 17.33 -9.08
C GLN A 62 -1.01 18.48 -8.10
N VAL A 63 -1.22 18.29 -6.80
CA VAL A 63 -0.82 19.25 -5.77
C VAL A 63 0.71 19.29 -5.72
N PRO A 64 1.39 20.45 -5.66
CA PRO A 64 2.85 20.51 -5.50
C PRO A 64 3.36 19.79 -4.23
N ALA A 65 4.62 19.36 -4.25
CA ALA A 65 5.23 18.65 -3.12
C ALA A 65 5.23 19.53 -1.86
N GLY A 66 4.92 18.92 -0.72
CA GLY A 66 4.90 19.59 0.58
C GLY A 66 3.71 19.14 1.44
N ALA A 67 3.56 19.80 2.59
CA ALA A 67 2.60 19.40 3.63
C ALA A 67 1.15 19.22 3.12
N ARG A 68 0.73 20.02 2.14
CA ARG A 68 -0.61 19.91 1.56
C ARG A 68 -0.80 18.59 0.81
N ARG A 69 0.13 18.22 -0.08
CA ARG A 69 0.10 16.93 -0.80
C ARG A 69 0.15 15.77 0.18
N ASP A 70 1.04 15.85 1.16
CA ASP A 70 1.20 14.81 2.18
C ASP A 70 -0.10 14.59 2.98
N ALA A 71 -0.84 15.66 3.30
CA ALA A 71 -2.15 15.55 3.92
C ALA A 71 -3.19 14.84 3.02
N TYR A 72 -3.20 15.10 1.71
CA TYR A 72 -4.07 14.38 0.76
C TYR A 72 -3.72 12.89 0.68
N LEU A 73 -2.43 12.55 0.58
CA LEU A 73 -1.96 11.16 0.54
C LEU A 73 -2.28 10.41 1.84
N ALA A 74 -2.13 11.05 3.00
CA ALA A 74 -2.49 10.46 4.29
C ALA A 74 -3.99 10.13 4.38
N ARG A 75 -4.86 11.05 3.94
CA ARG A 75 -6.32 10.84 3.94
C ARG A 75 -6.74 9.75 2.95
N LEU A 76 -6.09 9.68 1.80
CA LEU A 76 -6.30 8.61 0.81
C LEU A 76 -5.91 7.25 1.39
N ALA A 77 -4.72 7.14 1.99
CA ALA A 77 -4.25 5.90 2.61
C ALA A 77 -5.19 5.44 3.73
N GLU A 78 -5.67 6.37 4.56
CA GLU A 78 -6.64 6.06 5.60
C GLU A 78 -7.96 5.54 5.02
N ALA A 79 -8.48 6.17 3.95
CA ALA A 79 -9.69 5.72 3.28
C ALA A 79 -9.52 4.33 2.63
N GLN A 80 -8.38 4.08 1.99
CA GLN A 80 -8.01 2.77 1.44
C GLN A 80 -7.95 1.71 2.55
N ALA A 81 -7.38 2.04 3.70
CA ALA A 81 -7.32 1.14 4.85
C ALA A 81 -8.70 0.79 5.40
N ARG A 82 -9.60 1.78 5.55
CA ARG A 82 -11.00 1.51 5.98
C ARG A 82 -11.75 0.64 4.99
N ALA A 83 -11.42 0.74 3.70
CA ALA A 83 -11.97 -0.11 2.65
C ALA A 83 -11.31 -1.50 2.56
N GLY A 84 -10.38 -1.84 3.46
CA GLY A 84 -9.68 -3.13 3.49
C GLY A 84 -8.49 -3.25 2.53
N ALA A 85 -8.15 -2.21 1.77
CA ALA A 85 -7.03 -2.19 0.83
C ALA A 85 -5.71 -1.82 1.53
N ALA A 86 -5.24 -2.70 2.42
CA ALA A 86 -4.07 -2.44 3.27
C ALA A 86 -2.77 -2.18 2.48
N ASP A 87 -2.47 -3.02 1.49
CA ASP A 87 -1.25 -2.88 0.68
C ASP A 87 -1.25 -1.57 -0.12
N ALA A 88 -2.40 -1.20 -0.69
CA ALA A 88 -2.57 0.06 -1.40
C ALA A 88 -2.36 1.27 -0.47
N ALA A 89 -2.88 1.20 0.75
CA ALA A 89 -2.68 2.25 1.76
C ALA A 89 -1.19 2.46 2.07
N PHE A 90 -0.43 1.39 2.29
CA PHE A 90 1.01 1.49 2.56
C PHE A 90 1.82 1.97 1.35
N HIS A 91 1.43 1.59 0.13
CA HIS A 91 2.04 2.12 -1.09
C HIS A 91 1.78 3.63 -1.22
N THR A 92 0.57 4.10 -0.95
CA THR A 92 0.24 5.53 -0.93
C THR A 92 1.09 6.30 0.10
N LEU A 93 1.29 5.73 1.28
CA LEU A 93 2.13 6.33 2.33
C LEU A 93 3.61 6.43 1.95
N ALA A 94 4.11 5.56 1.08
CA ALA A 94 5.48 5.65 0.58
C ALA A 94 5.73 6.93 -0.23
N HIS A 95 4.67 7.55 -0.77
CA HIS A 95 4.75 8.83 -1.49
C HIS A 95 4.67 10.07 -0.60
N VAL A 96 4.39 9.91 0.71
CA VAL A 96 4.44 11.02 1.68
C VAL A 96 5.89 11.43 1.86
N SER A 97 6.19 12.71 1.63
CA SER A 97 7.58 13.20 1.57
C SER A 97 8.17 13.44 2.97
N GLU A 98 7.40 14.05 3.87
CA GLU A 98 7.87 14.38 5.22
C GLU A 98 7.82 13.18 6.18
N ASP A 99 8.92 12.90 6.87
CA ASP A 99 9.07 11.73 7.75
C ASP A 99 8.11 11.75 8.94
N ARG A 100 7.91 12.94 9.52
CA ARG A 100 6.97 13.13 10.61
C ARG A 100 5.53 12.86 10.17
N SER A 101 5.11 13.47 9.06
CA SER A 101 3.77 13.29 8.49
C SER A 101 3.53 11.84 8.08
N ARG A 102 4.55 11.16 7.53
CA ARG A 102 4.47 9.73 7.19
C ARG A 102 4.26 8.86 8.44
N SER A 103 5.00 9.13 9.51
CA SER A 103 4.89 8.38 10.78
C SER A 103 3.51 8.53 11.43
N GLU A 104 2.97 9.74 11.43
CA GLU A 104 1.61 10.03 11.91
C GLU A 104 0.55 9.32 11.05
N ALA A 105 0.69 9.40 9.71
CA ALA A 105 -0.23 8.78 8.77
C ALA A 105 -0.19 7.23 8.81
N ILE A 106 0.97 6.61 8.99
CA ILE A 106 1.10 5.16 9.21
C ILE A 106 0.31 4.72 10.45
N THR A 107 0.40 5.50 11.53
CA THR A 107 -0.29 5.20 12.79
C THR A 107 -1.80 5.32 12.62
N ALA A 108 -2.29 6.35 11.93
CA ALA A 108 -3.70 6.52 11.62
C ALA A 108 -4.22 5.38 10.73
N THR A 109 -3.50 5.07 9.65
CA THR A 109 -3.83 3.99 8.72
C THR A 109 -3.95 2.64 9.42
N ARG A 110 -3.02 2.31 10.32
CA ARG A 110 -3.07 1.06 11.10
C ARG A 110 -4.30 0.96 11.99
N ARG A 111 -4.78 2.08 12.56
CA ARG A 111 -6.02 2.12 13.35
C ARG A 111 -7.27 2.00 12.49
N ALA A 112 -7.20 2.49 11.25
CA ALA A 112 -8.28 2.49 10.28
C ALA A 112 -8.45 1.13 9.57
N LEU A 113 -7.40 0.30 9.55
CA LEU A 113 -7.51 -1.05 9.02
C LEU A 113 -8.58 -1.83 9.81
N PRO A 114 -9.49 -2.55 9.13
CA PRO A 114 -10.36 -3.50 9.80
C PRO A 114 -9.49 -4.51 10.58
N ALA A 115 -10.04 -5.06 11.66
CA ALA A 115 -9.34 -5.86 12.67
C ALA A 115 -8.67 -7.18 12.17
N SER A 116 -8.46 -7.34 10.87
CA SER A 116 -7.89 -8.50 10.20
C SER A 116 -6.39 -8.37 9.83
N ALA A 117 -5.70 -7.30 10.23
CA ALA A 117 -4.33 -7.00 9.73
C ALA A 117 -3.23 -6.97 10.82
N GLY A 118 -3.38 -7.74 11.89
CA GLY A 118 -2.27 -8.17 12.73
C GLY A 118 -2.06 -9.67 12.50
N GLY A 119 -0.82 -10.17 12.60
CA GLY A 119 -0.47 -11.60 12.46
C GLY A 119 -1.05 -12.54 13.53
N GLY A 120 -2.28 -12.25 13.98
CA GLY A 120 -3.22 -13.09 14.70
C GLY A 120 -4.63 -13.00 14.11
N ALA A 121 -4.80 -12.49 12.88
CA ALA A 121 -5.98 -12.81 12.09
C ALA A 121 -5.99 -14.34 11.98
N GLN A 122 -6.90 -14.96 12.71
CA GLN A 122 -7.11 -16.39 12.66
C GLN A 122 -7.30 -16.73 11.19
N ALA A 123 -6.34 -17.45 10.60
CA ALA A 123 -6.51 -17.94 9.25
C ALA A 123 -7.86 -18.68 9.22
N ASP A 124 -8.58 -18.58 8.11
CA ASP A 124 -9.77 -19.39 7.91
C ASP A 124 -9.31 -20.83 7.68
N PHE A 125 -8.95 -21.48 8.79
CA PHE A 125 -8.47 -22.85 8.81
C PHE A 125 -9.59 -23.79 8.40
N ASP A 126 -10.85 -23.44 8.64
CA ASP A 126 -12.00 -24.25 8.29
C ASP A 126 -12.10 -24.38 6.77
N SER A 127 -12.11 -23.26 6.03
CA SER A 127 -12.12 -23.29 4.55
C SER A 127 -10.89 -23.98 3.95
N LEU A 128 -9.71 -23.84 4.58
CA LEU A 128 -8.49 -24.50 4.11
C LEU A 128 -8.51 -26.01 4.38
N ILE A 129 -8.98 -26.42 5.56
CA ILE A 129 -9.12 -27.82 5.93
C ILE A 129 -10.10 -28.50 4.98
N ASP A 130 -11.26 -27.89 4.73
CA ASP A 130 -12.25 -28.39 3.78
C ASP A 130 -11.66 -28.58 2.37
N LEU A 131 -10.86 -27.61 1.90
CA LEU A 131 -10.18 -27.74 0.61
C LEU A 131 -9.21 -28.93 0.59
N ILE A 132 -8.43 -29.13 1.65
CA ILE A 132 -7.47 -30.23 1.74
C ILE A 132 -8.20 -31.57 1.80
N THR A 133 -9.22 -31.70 2.66
CA THR A 133 -9.95 -32.96 2.84
C THR A 133 -10.74 -33.35 1.60
N THR A 134 -11.22 -32.38 0.82
CA THR A 134 -11.96 -32.63 -0.43
C THR A 134 -11.10 -32.83 -1.67
N THR A 135 -9.83 -32.39 -1.68
CA THR A 135 -8.96 -32.48 -2.88
C THR A 135 -7.85 -33.52 -2.75
N VAL A 136 -7.29 -33.72 -1.55
CA VAL A 136 -6.16 -34.62 -1.33
C VAL A 136 -6.67 -35.96 -0.81
N ARG A 137 -6.76 -36.96 -1.68
CA ARG A 137 -7.21 -38.34 -1.34
C ARG A 137 -8.41 -38.34 -0.37
N PRO A 138 -9.61 -37.91 -0.82
CA PRO A 138 -10.72 -37.58 0.07
C PRO A 138 -11.16 -38.72 0.99
N GLN A 139 -11.00 -39.96 0.55
CA GLN A 139 -11.35 -41.17 1.30
C GLN A 139 -10.34 -41.56 2.39
N SER A 140 -9.27 -40.78 2.58
CA SER A 140 -8.21 -41.09 3.56
C SER A 140 -8.29 -40.30 4.86
N TRP A 141 -9.23 -39.36 4.99
CA TRP A 141 -9.41 -38.51 6.16
C TRP A 141 -10.40 -39.11 7.17
N ASP A 142 -10.21 -38.81 8.45
CA ASP A 142 -10.98 -39.27 9.60
C ASP A 142 -12.46 -38.88 9.52
N GLU A 143 -12.77 -37.71 8.95
CA GLU A 143 -14.12 -37.23 8.65
C GLU A 143 -14.98 -38.23 7.85
N VAL A 144 -14.35 -39.09 7.04
CA VAL A 144 -15.01 -40.14 6.26
C VAL A 144 -14.59 -41.56 6.67
N GLY A 145 -13.94 -41.71 7.83
CA GLY A 145 -13.49 -43.01 8.37
C GLY A 145 -12.13 -43.49 7.87
N GLY A 146 -11.33 -42.61 7.25
CA GLY A 146 -9.94 -42.87 6.88
C GLY A 146 -8.94 -42.66 8.03
N PRO A 147 -7.66 -43.05 7.85
CA PRO A 147 -6.65 -43.00 8.92
C PRO A 147 -5.98 -41.63 9.12
N GLY A 148 -6.21 -40.64 8.25
CA GLY A 148 -5.59 -39.31 8.32
C GLY A 148 -6.39 -38.32 9.16
N SER A 149 -5.73 -37.38 9.84
CA SER A 149 -6.38 -36.32 10.63
C SER A 149 -5.71 -34.98 10.36
N VAL A 150 -6.50 -33.90 10.41
CA VAL A 150 -6.04 -32.53 10.20
C VAL A 150 -6.71 -31.61 11.21
N SER A 151 -5.94 -30.69 11.78
CA SER A 151 -6.47 -29.75 12.78
C SER A 151 -5.70 -28.43 12.76
N PRO A 152 -6.36 -27.29 13.07
CA PRO A 152 -5.68 -26.01 13.16
C PRO A 152 -4.67 -25.99 14.31
N PHE A 153 -3.52 -25.34 14.07
CA PHE A 153 -2.48 -25.16 15.10
C PHE A 153 -2.39 -23.68 15.52
N GLN A 154 -3.04 -23.34 16.64
CA GLN A 154 -3.29 -21.95 17.05
C GLN A 154 -2.04 -21.09 17.36
N ASN A 155 -0.88 -21.69 17.65
CA ASN A 155 0.28 -20.94 18.16
C ASN A 155 1.38 -20.63 17.13
N GLY A 156 1.19 -21.00 15.86
CA GLY A 156 2.20 -20.80 14.82
C GLY A 156 3.50 -21.60 15.04
N VAL A 157 4.19 -21.89 13.95
CA VAL A 157 5.49 -22.59 13.95
C VAL A 157 6.46 -21.86 13.03
N TYR A 158 7.75 -21.88 13.37
CA TYR A 158 8.82 -21.42 12.49
C TYR A 158 9.79 -22.57 12.24
N VAL A 159 10.49 -22.55 11.11
CA VAL A 159 11.53 -23.52 10.76
C VAL A 159 12.87 -22.87 11.04
N ASP A 160 13.74 -23.51 11.83
CA ASP A 160 15.11 -23.02 12.04
C ASP A 160 16.01 -23.33 10.82
N ALA A 161 17.22 -22.76 10.78
CA ALA A 161 18.16 -22.97 9.66
C ALA A 161 18.59 -24.44 9.47
N HIS A 162 18.30 -25.31 10.43
CA HIS A 162 18.56 -26.75 10.35
C HIS A 162 17.31 -27.54 9.91
N GLY A 163 16.25 -26.85 9.49
CA GLY A 163 15.01 -27.48 9.05
C GLY A 163 14.11 -27.96 10.19
N VAL A 164 14.42 -27.61 11.45
CA VAL A 164 13.67 -28.07 12.61
C VAL A 164 12.50 -27.13 12.86
N LEU A 165 11.29 -27.71 12.91
CA LEU A 165 10.08 -27.01 13.32
C LEU A 165 10.15 -26.65 14.81
N ARG A 166 10.05 -25.36 15.11
CA ARG A 166 10.00 -24.83 16.47
C ARG A 166 8.74 -24.01 16.66
N ARG A 167 8.10 -24.16 17.81
CA ARG A 167 6.89 -23.39 18.16
C ARG A 167 7.23 -21.90 18.29
N VAL A 168 6.43 -21.04 17.65
CA VAL A 168 6.52 -19.60 17.89
C VAL A 168 5.93 -19.33 19.27
N VAL A 169 6.75 -18.84 20.19
CA VAL A 169 6.23 -18.32 21.46
C VAL A 169 5.63 -16.96 21.16
N ALA A 170 4.34 -16.78 21.45
CA ALA A 170 3.61 -15.56 21.16
C ALA A 170 4.33 -14.31 21.72
N PRO A 171 4.49 -13.24 20.92
CA PRO A 171 5.26 -12.05 21.28
C PRO A 171 4.65 -11.24 22.43
N GLN A 172 3.42 -11.55 22.88
CA GLN A 172 2.78 -10.88 24.02
C GLN A 172 3.53 -11.10 25.34
N GLN A 173 4.43 -12.09 25.41
CA GLN A 173 5.34 -12.29 26.55
C GLN A 173 6.81 -11.98 26.23
N ALA A 174 7.14 -11.67 24.97
CA ALA A 174 8.51 -11.41 24.56
C ALA A 174 8.92 -9.97 24.91
N LYS A 175 9.44 -9.76 26.13
CA LYS A 175 10.18 -8.54 26.47
C LYS A 175 11.65 -8.71 26.09
N GLY A 176 12.25 -7.67 25.51
CA GLY A 176 13.69 -7.59 25.26
C GLY A 176 14.19 -8.28 23.99
N LEU A 177 15.28 -9.04 24.10
CA LEU A 177 16.13 -9.50 22.99
C LEU A 177 15.43 -10.40 21.95
N ALA A 178 14.32 -11.05 22.33
CA ALA A 178 13.53 -11.87 21.42
C ALA A 178 12.86 -11.05 20.31
N VAL A 179 12.39 -9.84 20.64
CA VAL A 179 11.81 -8.91 19.65
C VAL A 179 12.90 -8.38 18.72
N ALA A 180 14.07 -8.03 19.27
CA ALA A 180 15.21 -7.56 18.48
C ALA A 180 15.74 -8.63 17.50
N ARG A 181 15.68 -9.91 17.89
CA ARG A 181 16.04 -11.02 17.02
C ARG A 181 15.04 -11.22 15.88
N LEU A 182 13.74 -11.12 16.18
CA LEU A 182 12.67 -11.22 15.18
C LEU A 182 12.71 -10.05 14.18
N THR A 183 13.03 -8.84 14.62
CA THR A 183 13.19 -7.68 13.72
C THR A 183 14.46 -7.79 12.86
N ALA A 184 15.56 -8.28 13.41
CA ALA A 184 16.80 -8.50 12.66
C ALA A 184 16.66 -9.55 11.55
N ILE A 185 15.95 -10.66 11.81
CA ILE A 185 15.68 -11.70 10.80
C ILE A 185 14.90 -11.11 9.61
N ARG A 186 13.84 -10.33 9.88
CA ARG A 186 13.04 -9.68 8.82
C ARG A 186 13.82 -8.61 8.04
N ALA A 187 14.76 -7.93 8.68
CA ALA A 187 15.63 -6.96 8.01
C ALA A 187 16.65 -7.63 7.09
N GLN A 188 17.12 -8.84 7.45
CA GLN A 188 18.06 -9.62 6.66
C GLN A 188 17.42 -10.20 5.39
N GLU A 189 16.15 -10.61 5.45
CA GLU A 189 15.39 -11.11 4.29
C GLU A 189 15.12 -10.03 3.22
N ARG A 190 15.11 -8.75 3.61
CA ARG A 190 14.90 -7.63 2.68
C ARG A 190 16.17 -7.12 2.00
N GLY A 191 17.31 -7.78 2.21
CA GLY A 191 18.57 -7.44 1.53
C GLY A 191 18.96 -5.98 1.71
N ASN A 192 19.11 -5.52 2.95
CA ASN A 192 19.56 -4.15 3.23
C ASN A 192 21.03 -3.96 2.76
N PRO A 193 21.31 -3.18 1.70
CA PRO A 193 22.66 -3.04 1.16
C PRO A 193 23.54 -2.07 1.97
N GLY A 194 22.97 -1.38 2.96
CA GLY A 194 23.71 -0.43 3.82
C GLY A 194 23.87 -0.86 5.28
N GLY A 195 23.30 -1.99 5.68
CA GLY A 195 23.41 -2.49 7.05
C GLY A 195 24.57 -3.45 7.18
N ALA A 196 25.64 -3.05 7.87
CA ALA A 196 26.74 -3.95 8.20
C ALA A 196 26.19 -5.22 8.88
N ASP A 197 26.61 -6.39 8.40
CA ASP A 197 26.18 -7.68 8.94
C ASP A 197 26.46 -7.68 10.46
N PRO A 198 25.42 -7.80 11.32
CA PRO A 198 25.57 -7.76 12.77
C PRO A 198 26.42 -8.91 13.33
N ARG A 199 26.77 -9.90 12.49
CA ARG A 199 27.69 -11.00 12.81
C ARG A 199 29.16 -10.61 12.68
N LEU A 200 29.46 -9.51 11.99
CA LEU A 200 30.82 -9.00 11.85
C LEU A 200 31.19 -8.22 13.11
N TYR A 201 32.35 -8.54 13.66
CA TYR A 201 32.88 -7.85 14.82
C TYR A 201 33.28 -6.43 14.40
N SER A 202 32.68 -5.41 15.01
CA SER A 202 33.14 -4.04 14.80
C SER A 202 34.46 -3.83 15.55
N PRO A 203 35.52 -3.30 14.90
CA PRO A 203 36.76 -2.94 15.59
C PRO A 203 36.58 -1.73 16.50
N LEU A 204 35.45 -1.01 16.42
CA LEU A 204 35.18 0.17 17.22
C LEU A 204 34.86 -0.20 18.67
N ARG A 205 35.32 0.66 19.59
CA ARG A 205 35.02 0.51 21.01
C ARG A 205 33.54 0.78 21.25
N LYS A 206 32.87 -0.14 21.94
CA LYS A 206 31.46 0.02 22.34
C LYS A 206 31.37 1.04 23.48
N ILE A 207 30.61 2.11 23.26
CA ILE A 207 30.32 3.13 24.27
C ILE A 207 28.80 3.17 24.47
N SER A 208 28.34 3.30 25.71
CA SER A 208 26.90 3.43 25.97
C SER A 208 26.40 4.80 25.49
N LEU A 209 25.28 4.82 24.75
CA LEU A 209 24.67 6.05 24.22
C LEU A 209 24.43 7.10 25.32
N THR A 210 23.95 6.67 26.48
CA THR A 210 23.74 7.53 27.65
C THR A 210 25.03 8.19 28.16
N ARG A 211 26.18 7.52 28.02
CA ARG A 211 27.47 8.06 28.46
C ARG A 211 28.07 8.99 27.42
N LEU A 212 27.88 8.68 26.13
CA LEU A 212 28.25 9.56 25.03
C LEU A 212 27.44 10.85 25.10
N GLU A 213 26.12 10.78 25.25
CA GLU A 213 25.23 11.94 25.35
C GLU A 213 25.60 12.85 26.52
N LYS A 214 25.81 12.27 27.71
CA LYS A 214 26.29 13.02 28.88
C LYS A 214 27.62 13.71 28.61
N HIS A 215 28.53 13.04 27.89
CA HIS A 215 29.83 13.61 27.56
C HIS A 215 29.72 14.76 26.56
N VAL A 216 28.92 14.61 25.49
CA VAL A 216 28.61 15.67 24.51
C VAL A 216 28.03 16.89 25.21
N GLN A 217 27.05 16.70 26.10
CA GLN A 217 26.44 17.79 26.86
C GLN A 217 27.44 18.55 27.74
N LEU A 218 28.34 17.83 28.44
CA LEU A 218 29.38 18.45 29.25
C LEU A 218 30.41 19.21 28.39
N THR A 219 30.76 18.68 27.22
CA THR A 219 31.71 19.31 26.29
C THR A 219 31.14 20.61 25.72
N LEU A 220 29.87 20.59 25.30
CA LEU A 220 29.15 21.78 24.83
C LEU A 220 28.97 22.83 25.93
N ALA A 221 28.65 22.41 27.15
CA ALA A 221 28.55 23.31 28.30
C ALA A 221 29.90 23.97 28.66
N ALA A 222 31.00 23.28 28.38
CA ALA A 222 32.36 23.82 28.52
C ALA A 222 32.80 24.71 27.33
N GLY A 223 31.90 24.99 26.37
CA GLY A 223 32.18 25.81 25.19
C GLY A 223 33.10 25.15 24.15
N ARG A 224 33.31 23.84 24.26
CA ARG A 224 34.09 23.05 23.29
C ARG A 224 33.14 22.38 22.30
N MET A 225 33.58 22.23 21.06
CA MET A 225 32.83 21.48 20.06
C MET A 225 33.06 19.97 20.25
N PRO A 226 32.08 19.11 19.95
CA PRO A 226 32.27 17.66 19.93
C PRO A 226 33.25 17.26 18.83
N ASP A 227 34.26 16.47 19.19
CA ASP A 227 35.24 15.93 18.24
C ASP A 227 34.59 14.96 17.25
N GLU A 228 35.26 14.67 16.13
CA GLU A 228 34.74 13.76 15.08
C GLU A 228 34.39 12.36 15.62
N GLU A 229 35.13 11.86 16.61
CA GLU A 229 34.85 10.58 17.31
C GLU A 229 33.53 10.57 18.10
N MET A 230 32.93 11.75 18.34
CA MET A 230 31.63 11.94 19.01
C MET A 230 30.50 12.20 18.00
N GLN A 231 30.82 12.35 16.72
CA GLN A 231 29.89 12.52 15.61
C GLN A 231 29.71 11.16 14.93
N ASN A 232 28.46 10.74 14.81
CA ASN A 232 28.07 9.36 14.49
C ASN A 232 28.31 9.00 13.02
#